data_AF-A0A839K4M2-F1
#
_entry.id   AF-A0A839K4M2-F1
#
_cell.length_a   1.000
_cell.length_b   1.000
_cell.length_c   1.000
_cell.angle_alpha   90.00
_cell.angle_beta   90.00
_cell.angle_gamma   90.00
#
_symmetry.space_group_name_H-M   'P 1'
#
loop_
_entity.id
_entity.type
_entity.pdbx_description
1 polymer ?
#
loop_
_entity_poly.entity_id
_entity_poly.type
_entity_poly.pdbx_seq_one_letter_code
_entity_poly.pdbx_strand_id
1 'polypeptide(L)'
;MAFALEKEMTPKMKSNVKEFLFKTISYQDDFIIAEELPVYYRMIDLVVAIIQDDKISSLLDSEYEKKFKYIENYILDILALFSIYDEITVNKVQKHIFMDKQKIVDCLEVLEKRKLILKVSRQKYIATEWRKLIPEEIITLELKLQKWQEALEQAIFNKSFSDYSFVVLDKERVTKKIILLKKNI
;
A
#
# COMPACT_ATOMS: atom_id res chain seq x y z
N MET A 1 -26.41 9.41 3.92
CA MET A 1 -26.89 8.01 3.97
C MET A 1 -26.04 7.04 3.15
N ALA A 2 -25.64 7.34 1.90
CA ALA A 2 -24.82 6.42 1.08
C ALA A 2 -23.44 6.09 1.69
N PHE A 3 -22.72 7.09 2.23
CA PHE A 3 -21.41 6.90 2.85
C PHE A 3 -21.38 5.95 4.04
N ALA A 4 -22.44 5.94 4.87
CA ALA A 4 -22.52 5.06 6.04
C ALA A 4 -22.65 3.58 5.63
N LEU A 5 -23.33 3.32 4.51
CA LEU A 5 -23.48 1.99 3.94
C LEU A 5 -22.23 1.54 3.17
N GLU A 6 -21.48 2.47 2.53
CA GLU A 6 -20.20 2.14 1.89
C GLU A 6 -19.17 1.63 2.91
N LYS A 7 -19.17 2.19 4.12
CA LYS A 7 -18.35 1.67 5.23
C LYS A 7 -18.67 0.23 5.63
N GLU A 8 -19.87 -0.28 5.33
CA GLU A 8 -20.23 -1.68 5.56
C GLU A 8 -19.64 -2.63 4.51
N MET A 9 -19.15 -2.11 3.37
CA MET A 9 -18.49 -2.92 2.34
C MET A 9 -17.10 -3.34 2.78
N THR A 10 -16.35 -2.49 3.47
CA THR A 10 -14.95 -2.76 3.85
C THR A 10 -14.82 -4.04 4.70
N PRO A 11 -15.57 -4.23 5.81
CA PRO A 11 -15.48 -5.46 6.60
C PRO A 11 -15.85 -6.71 5.79
N LYS A 12 -16.91 -6.62 4.98
CA LYS A 12 -17.36 -7.75 4.13
C LYS A 12 -16.30 -8.10 3.09
N MET A 13 -15.70 -7.11 2.44
CA MET A 13 -14.67 -7.34 1.43
C MET A 13 -13.42 -7.95 2.08
N LYS A 14 -12.98 -7.44 3.25
CA LYS A 14 -11.84 -8.00 3.98
C LYS A 14 -12.02 -9.48 4.30
N SER A 15 -13.20 -9.89 4.78
CA SER A 15 -13.48 -11.29 5.08
C SER A 15 -13.47 -12.20 3.84
N ASN A 16 -13.66 -11.63 2.63
CA ASN A 16 -13.77 -12.38 1.38
C ASN A 16 -12.60 -12.14 0.42
N VAL A 17 -11.60 -11.33 0.79
CA VAL A 17 -10.55 -10.90 -0.15
C VAL A 17 -9.72 -12.06 -0.67
N LYS A 18 -9.44 -13.07 0.17
CA LYS A 18 -8.71 -14.28 -0.25
C LYS A 18 -9.45 -15.03 -1.35
N GLU A 19 -10.75 -15.27 -1.15
CA GLU A 19 -11.59 -15.93 -2.15
C GLU A 19 -11.70 -15.09 -3.44
N PHE A 20 -11.84 -13.77 -3.31
CA PHE A 20 -11.88 -12.86 -4.45
C PHE A 20 -10.59 -12.91 -5.27
N LEU A 21 -9.42 -12.81 -4.63
CA LEU A 21 -8.13 -12.84 -5.31
C LEU A 21 -7.87 -14.20 -5.97
N PHE A 22 -8.20 -15.29 -5.27
CA PHE A 22 -8.14 -16.64 -5.84
C PHE A 22 -8.99 -16.76 -7.11
N LYS A 23 -10.23 -16.27 -7.09
CA LYS A 23 -11.12 -16.35 -8.26
C LYS A 23 -10.70 -15.44 -9.42
N THR A 24 -10.13 -14.27 -9.11
CA THR A 24 -9.92 -13.22 -10.12
C THR A 24 -8.57 -13.36 -10.80
N ILE A 25 -7.52 -13.72 -10.04
CA ILE A 25 -6.14 -13.80 -10.54
C ILE A 25 -5.43 -15.09 -10.11
N SER A 26 -6.18 -16.12 -9.64
CA SER A 26 -5.63 -17.41 -9.19
C SER A 26 -4.61 -17.31 -8.05
N TYR A 27 -4.76 -16.29 -7.21
CA TYR A 27 -3.82 -16.00 -6.13
C TYR A 27 -3.94 -16.98 -4.95
N GLN A 28 -2.81 -17.48 -4.43
CA GLN A 28 -2.79 -18.44 -3.31
C GLN A 28 -1.93 -18.02 -2.11
N ASP A 29 -1.01 -17.07 -2.27
CA ASP A 29 -0.06 -16.72 -1.22
C ASP A 29 -0.71 -15.84 -0.13
N ASP A 30 0.03 -15.69 0.96
CA ASP A 30 -0.34 -14.80 2.06
C ASP A 30 -0.22 -13.32 1.68
N PHE A 31 -1.02 -12.50 2.35
CA PHE A 31 -1.13 -11.08 2.07
C PHE A 31 -1.44 -10.28 3.33
N ILE A 32 -1.11 -8.99 3.29
CA ILE A 32 -1.47 -7.99 4.30
C ILE A 32 -2.44 -6.99 3.69
N ILE A 33 -3.38 -6.51 4.48
CA ILE A 33 -4.35 -5.49 4.06
C ILE A 33 -4.09 -4.18 4.81
N ALA A 34 -4.08 -3.07 4.08
CA ALA A 34 -4.24 -1.73 4.62
C ALA A 34 -5.61 -1.16 4.21
N GLU A 35 -6.27 -0.47 5.14
CA GLU A 35 -7.53 0.24 4.93
C GLU A 35 -7.28 1.74 4.82
N GLU A 36 -8.09 2.44 4.01
CA GLU A 36 -8.08 3.90 3.90
C GLU A 36 -6.65 4.47 3.68
N LEU A 37 -5.87 3.84 2.81
CA LEU A 37 -4.46 4.20 2.60
C LEU A 37 -4.37 5.51 1.81
N PRO A 38 -3.74 6.57 2.35
CA PRO A 38 -3.51 7.79 1.60
C PRO A 38 -2.41 7.56 0.56
N VAL A 39 -2.74 7.80 -0.71
CA VAL A 39 -1.82 7.72 -1.85
C VAL A 39 -1.96 8.99 -2.69
N TYR A 40 -0.89 9.76 -2.78
CA TYR A 40 -0.89 11.11 -3.37
C TYR A 40 -1.96 12.02 -2.72
N TYR A 41 -2.99 12.40 -3.48
CA TYR A 41 -4.10 13.23 -3.02
C TYR A 41 -5.39 12.44 -2.79
N ARG A 42 -5.35 11.10 -2.87
CA ARG A 42 -6.52 10.23 -2.72
C ARG A 42 -6.35 9.27 -1.57
N MET A 43 -7.47 8.71 -1.14
CA MET A 43 -7.54 7.64 -0.16
C MET A 43 -8.08 6.41 -0.87
N ILE A 44 -7.34 5.31 -0.78
CA ILE A 44 -7.73 4.02 -1.36
C ILE A 44 -8.42 3.20 -0.28
N ASP A 45 -9.60 2.66 -0.56
CA ASP A 45 -10.39 1.93 0.44
C ASP A 45 -9.66 0.72 1.01
N LEU A 46 -9.14 -0.14 0.12
CA LEU A 46 -8.34 -1.31 0.48
C LEU A 46 -7.12 -1.44 -0.41
N VAL A 47 -5.98 -1.68 0.23
CA VAL A 47 -4.73 -2.07 -0.42
C VAL A 47 -4.33 -3.43 0.10
N VAL A 48 -4.11 -4.37 -0.79
CA VAL A 48 -3.61 -5.71 -0.49
C VAL A 48 -2.16 -5.77 -0.96
N ALA A 49 -1.27 -6.04 -0.02
CA ALA A 49 0.14 -6.27 -0.27
C ALA A 49 0.39 -7.77 -0.24
N ILE A 50 0.84 -8.28 -1.38
CA ILE A 50 1.22 -9.67 -1.58
C ILE A 50 2.64 -9.89 -1.03
N ILE A 51 2.84 -10.96 -0.28
CA ILE A 51 4.14 -11.24 0.30
C ILE A 51 4.44 -12.75 0.26
N GLN A 52 5.66 -13.14 -0.13
CA GLN A 52 6.06 -14.55 -0.18
C GLN A 52 6.22 -15.19 1.22
N ASP A 53 5.52 -16.32 1.38
CA ASP A 53 5.07 -16.94 2.64
C ASP A 53 6.20 -17.34 3.63
N ASP A 54 7.39 -17.74 3.18
CA ASP A 54 8.36 -18.36 4.10
C ASP A 54 9.10 -17.39 5.04
N LYS A 55 9.15 -16.09 4.73
CA LYS A 55 9.97 -15.11 5.49
C LYS A 55 9.15 -14.27 6.46
N ILE A 56 7.85 -14.15 6.23
CA ILE A 56 6.99 -13.16 6.87
C ILE A 56 6.59 -13.59 8.26
N SER A 57 6.21 -14.86 8.45
CA SER A 57 5.77 -15.37 9.75
C SER A 57 6.84 -15.15 10.84
N SER A 58 8.13 -15.28 10.46
CA SER A 58 9.27 -15.00 11.35
C SER A 58 9.59 -13.51 11.55
N LEU A 59 9.14 -12.63 10.65
CA LEU A 59 9.45 -11.19 10.65
C LEU A 59 8.27 -10.31 11.08
N LEU A 60 7.03 -10.78 10.95
CA LEU A 60 5.84 -10.18 11.56
C LEU A 60 5.70 -10.53 13.04
N ASP A 61 6.69 -11.24 13.60
CA ASP A 61 6.86 -11.31 15.03
C ASP A 61 6.79 -9.90 15.64
N SER A 62 6.21 -9.81 16.84
CA SER A 62 5.85 -8.56 17.54
C SER A 62 6.94 -7.48 17.63
N GLU A 63 8.19 -7.79 17.28
CA GLU A 63 9.32 -6.89 17.30
C GLU A 63 9.27 -5.85 16.16
N TYR A 64 8.96 -6.23 14.92
CA TYR A 64 8.92 -5.26 13.81
C TYR A 64 7.72 -4.33 13.91
N GLU A 65 6.56 -4.85 14.30
CA GLU A 65 5.38 -4.04 14.59
C GLU A 65 5.74 -2.90 15.57
N LYS A 66 6.47 -3.22 16.65
CA LYS A 66 6.95 -2.21 17.63
C LYS A 66 7.91 -1.20 17.02
N LYS A 67 8.83 -1.63 16.14
CA LYS A 67 9.79 -0.74 15.48
C LYS A 67 9.11 0.28 14.56
N PHE A 68 8.08 -0.14 13.82
CA PHE A 68 7.31 0.72 12.91
C PHE A 68 6.20 1.51 13.62
N LYS A 69 5.81 1.13 14.83
CA LYS A 69 4.74 1.79 15.58
C LYS A 69 5.05 3.28 15.85
N TYR A 70 4.08 4.15 15.60
CA TYR A 70 4.17 5.59 15.82
C TYR A 70 5.29 6.28 15.02
N ILE A 71 5.63 5.77 13.85
CA ILE A 71 6.48 6.51 12.91
C ILE A 71 5.63 7.55 12.19
N GLU A 72 6.14 8.78 12.10
CA GLU A 72 5.49 9.87 11.40
C GLU A 72 5.58 9.69 9.87
N ASN A 73 4.57 10.11 9.12
CA ASN A 73 4.47 9.85 7.67
C ASN A 73 5.70 10.31 6.88
N TYR A 74 6.28 11.48 7.19
CA TYR A 74 7.47 11.95 6.47
C TYR A 74 8.73 11.10 6.75
N ILE A 75 8.76 10.35 7.85
CA ILE A 75 9.83 9.38 8.13
C ILE A 75 9.59 8.10 7.32
N LEU A 76 8.33 7.71 7.10
CA LEU A 76 7.98 6.63 6.18
C LEU A 76 8.41 6.94 4.74
N ASP A 77 8.27 8.19 4.30
CA ASP A 77 8.77 8.63 2.98
C ASP A 77 10.29 8.44 2.85
N ILE A 78 11.04 8.73 3.92
CA ILE A 78 12.49 8.47 3.96
C ILE A 78 12.77 6.97 3.92
N LEU A 79 12.04 6.16 4.68
CA LEU A 79 12.16 4.70 4.66
C LEU A 79 11.84 4.12 3.28
N ALA A 80 10.87 4.68 2.54
CA ALA A 80 10.58 4.24 1.18
C ALA A 80 11.78 4.38 0.24
N LEU A 81 12.69 5.34 0.47
CA LEU A 81 13.93 5.41 -0.32
C LEU A 81 14.84 4.21 -0.09
N PHE A 82 14.83 3.63 1.11
CA PHE A 82 15.60 2.44 1.44
C PHE A 82 15.03 1.16 0.82
N SER A 83 13.78 1.15 0.35
CA SER A 83 13.26 0.02 -0.43
C SER A 83 13.87 0.01 -1.82
N ILE A 84 14.03 1.21 -2.42
CA ILE A 84 14.52 1.42 -3.78
C ILE A 84 16.05 1.33 -3.87
N TYR A 85 16.77 1.92 -2.92
CA TYR A 85 18.22 2.05 -2.98
C TYR A 85 18.92 1.24 -1.89
N ASP A 86 20.02 0.57 -2.26
CA ASP A 86 20.85 -0.19 -1.32
C ASP A 86 21.55 0.70 -0.29
N GLU A 87 22.00 1.87 -0.72
CA GLU A 87 22.67 2.86 0.13
C GLU A 87 22.02 4.23 0.01
N ILE A 88 21.75 4.82 1.17
CA ILE A 88 21.18 6.15 1.31
C ILE A 88 22.17 7.09 2.00
N THR A 89 22.22 8.33 1.52
CA THR A 89 22.96 9.43 2.14
C THR A 89 22.00 10.59 2.40
N VAL A 90 22.34 11.48 3.32
CA VAL A 90 21.54 12.70 3.60
C VAL A 90 21.28 13.50 2.33
N ASN A 91 22.29 13.66 1.48
CA ASN A 91 22.14 14.40 0.22
C ASN A 91 21.22 13.66 -0.77
N LYS A 92 21.20 12.32 -0.77
CA LYS A 92 20.27 11.55 -1.61
C LYS A 92 18.84 11.74 -1.12
N VAL A 93 18.61 11.66 0.20
CA VAL A 93 17.29 11.96 0.78
C VAL A 93 16.85 13.36 0.40
N GLN A 94 17.72 14.36 0.56
CA GLN A 94 17.41 15.77 0.27
C GLN A 94 17.03 16.02 -1.20
N LYS A 95 17.56 15.24 -2.14
CA LYS A 95 17.20 15.33 -3.57
C LYS A 95 15.81 14.77 -3.87
N HIS A 96 15.36 13.79 -3.10
CA HIS A 96 14.05 13.15 -3.29
C HIS A 96 12.95 13.77 -2.42
N ILE A 97 13.34 14.24 -1.24
CA ILE A 97 12.46 14.75 -0.22
C ILE A 97 12.93 16.17 0.07
N PHE A 98 12.09 17.15 -0.24
CA PHE A 98 12.35 18.59 -0.09
C PHE A 98 12.35 19.01 1.38
N MET A 99 13.26 18.43 2.15
CA MET A 99 13.39 18.59 3.59
C MET A 99 14.77 19.17 3.93
N ASP A 100 14.82 19.99 4.97
CA ASP A 100 16.07 20.54 5.47
C ASP A 100 17.05 19.45 5.90
N LYS A 101 18.33 19.69 5.62
CA LYS A 101 19.41 18.73 5.90
C LYS A 101 19.44 18.28 7.36
N GLN A 102 19.26 19.20 8.30
CA GLN A 102 19.27 18.89 9.73
C GLN A 102 18.10 17.97 10.09
N LYS A 103 16.90 18.28 9.62
CA LYS A 103 15.70 17.46 9.87
C LYS A 103 15.86 16.04 9.30
N ILE A 104 16.48 15.89 8.13
CA ILE A 104 16.81 14.57 7.57
C ILE A 104 17.74 13.80 8.49
N VAL A 105 18.79 14.45 9.03
CA VAL A 105 19.72 13.81 9.98
C VAL A 105 18.95 13.32 11.21
N ASP A 106 18.11 14.16 11.79
CA ASP A 106 17.30 13.80 12.96
C ASP A 106 16.38 12.61 12.67
N CYS A 107 15.77 12.56 11.47
CA CYS A 107 14.95 11.43 11.04
C CYS A 107 15.76 10.14 10.91
N LEU A 108 16.95 10.21 10.31
CA LEU A 108 17.84 9.05 10.18
C LEU A 108 18.30 8.55 11.55
N GLU A 109 18.56 9.43 12.51
CA GLU A 109 18.86 9.05 13.89
C GLU A 109 17.68 8.33 14.58
N VAL A 110 16.44 8.77 14.35
CA VAL A 110 15.24 8.07 14.84
C VAL A 110 15.14 6.67 14.24
N LEU A 111 15.36 6.53 12.94
CA LEU A 111 15.32 5.25 12.24
C LEU A 111 16.44 4.30 12.70
N GLU A 112 17.64 4.82 12.94
CA GLU A 112 18.79 4.08 13.45
C GLU A 112 18.52 3.60 14.88
N LYS A 113 18.00 4.46 15.76
CA LYS A 113 17.60 4.09 17.13
C LYS A 113 16.54 2.99 17.16
N ARG A 114 15.62 2.99 16.18
CA ARG A 114 14.59 1.97 16.00
C ARG A 114 15.10 0.70 15.32
N LYS A 115 16.39 0.62 14.96
CA LYS A 115 17.03 -0.50 14.25
C LYS A 115 16.36 -0.80 12.90
N LEU A 116 15.79 0.22 12.27
CA LEU A 116 15.24 0.12 10.92
C LEU A 116 16.32 0.39 9.88
N ILE A 117 17.35 1.16 10.21
CA ILE A 117 18.50 1.37 9.33
C ILE A 117 19.80 1.17 10.10
N LEU A 118 20.88 0.90 9.38
CA LEU A 118 22.23 0.80 9.93
C LEU A 118 23.12 1.83 9.28
N LYS A 119 23.91 2.52 10.09
CA LYS A 119 24.96 3.42 9.62
C LYS A 119 26.22 2.62 9.27
N VAL A 120 26.55 2.56 7.99
CA VAL A 120 27.72 1.80 7.50
C VAL A 120 28.97 2.68 7.31
N SER A 121 28.79 3.99 7.23
CA SER A 121 29.90 4.95 7.24
C SER A 121 29.44 6.32 7.76
N ARG A 122 30.35 7.30 7.80
CA ARG A 122 30.05 8.67 8.27
C ARG A 122 28.80 9.30 7.62
N GLN A 123 28.51 8.97 6.36
CA GLN A 123 27.41 9.58 5.60
C GLN A 123 26.49 8.58 4.90
N LYS A 124 26.68 7.27 5.12
CA LYS A 124 25.93 6.23 4.42
C LYS A 124 25.15 5.35 5.38
N TYR A 125 23.94 5.02 4.97
CA TYR A 125 22.99 4.20 5.69
C TYR A 125 22.45 3.10 4.77
N ILE A 126 22.14 1.94 5.33
CA ILE A 126 21.48 0.83 4.65
C ILE A 126 20.23 0.39 5.43
N ALA A 127 19.28 -0.25 4.75
CA ALA A 127 18.13 -0.85 5.41
C ALA A 127 18.55 -2.07 6.23
N THR A 128 17.83 -2.36 7.32
CA THR A 128 17.93 -3.68 7.97
C THR A 128 17.05 -4.71 7.25
N GLU A 129 16.90 -5.89 7.87
CA GLU A 129 16.19 -7.03 7.29
C GLU A 129 14.73 -6.76 6.92
N TRP A 130 14.10 -5.69 7.42
CA TRP A 130 12.75 -5.31 7.01
C TRP A 130 12.64 -5.06 5.51
N ARG A 131 13.74 -4.73 4.81
CA ARG A 131 13.72 -4.54 3.35
C ARG A 131 13.32 -5.82 2.61
N LYS A 132 13.47 -6.99 3.23
CA LYS A 132 12.98 -8.28 2.69
C LYS A 132 11.46 -8.41 2.73
N LEU A 133 10.76 -7.47 3.39
CA LEU A 133 9.29 -7.42 3.51
C LEU A 133 8.64 -6.52 2.47
N ILE A 134 9.38 -6.04 1.47
CA ILE A 134 8.79 -5.28 0.38
C ILE A 134 7.80 -6.19 -0.35
N PRO A 135 6.54 -5.78 -0.54
CA PRO A 135 5.55 -6.57 -1.26
C PRO A 135 6.00 -6.87 -2.68
N GLU A 136 5.68 -8.06 -3.18
CA GLU A 136 5.96 -8.41 -4.57
C GLU A 136 4.94 -7.78 -5.51
N GLU A 137 3.68 -7.77 -5.07
CA GLU A 137 2.58 -7.16 -5.79
C GLU A 137 1.73 -6.32 -4.84
N ILE A 138 1.21 -5.22 -5.37
CA ILE A 138 0.25 -4.35 -4.70
C ILE A 138 -1.05 -4.39 -5.49
N ILE A 139 -2.15 -4.69 -4.80
CA ILE A 139 -3.49 -4.73 -5.37
C ILE A 139 -4.35 -3.68 -4.67
N THR A 140 -5.04 -2.85 -5.42
CA THR A 140 -5.96 -1.84 -4.87
C THR A 140 -7.40 -2.21 -5.17
N LEU A 141 -8.28 -2.11 -4.18
CA LEU A 141 -9.71 -2.32 -4.34
C LEU A 141 -10.44 -1.01 -3.97
N GLU A 142 -11.20 -0.48 -4.92
CA GLU A 142 -12.12 0.64 -4.69
C GLU A 142 -13.53 0.09 -4.47
N LEU A 143 -14.16 0.43 -3.35
CA LEU A 143 -15.45 -0.10 -2.93
C LEU A 143 -16.52 0.97 -3.13
N LYS A 144 -17.51 0.71 -4.00
CA LYS A 144 -18.62 1.66 -4.23
C LYS A 144 -19.97 0.98 -4.26
N LEU A 145 -20.98 1.64 -3.70
CA LEU A 145 -22.34 1.12 -3.75
C LEU A 145 -23.04 1.41 -5.08
N GLN A 146 -22.83 2.58 -5.69
CA GLN A 146 -23.62 3.00 -6.87
C GLN A 146 -22.82 3.74 -7.93
N LYS A 147 -21.85 4.56 -7.53
CA LYS A 147 -21.13 5.46 -8.44
C LYS A 147 -20.01 4.75 -9.19
N TRP A 148 -20.37 3.78 -10.02
CA TRP A 148 -19.40 2.92 -10.72
C TRP A 148 -18.46 3.69 -11.65
N GLN A 149 -18.88 4.83 -12.22
CA GLN A 149 -18.04 5.68 -13.07
C GLN A 149 -16.93 6.34 -12.24
N GLU A 150 -17.28 6.94 -11.11
CA GLU A 150 -16.33 7.51 -10.15
C GLU A 150 -15.35 6.42 -9.67
N ALA A 151 -15.89 5.22 -9.35
CA ALA A 151 -15.11 4.06 -8.94
C ALA A 151 -14.09 3.64 -10.01
N LEU A 152 -14.48 3.65 -11.28
CA LEU A 152 -13.62 3.26 -12.39
C LEU A 152 -12.52 4.31 -12.61
N GLU A 153 -12.85 5.59 -12.55
CA GLU A 153 -11.86 6.67 -12.61
C GLU A 153 -10.86 6.58 -11.45
N GLN A 154 -11.34 6.26 -10.25
CA GLN A 154 -10.51 5.98 -9.09
C GLN A 154 -9.61 4.78 -9.29
N ALA A 155 -10.14 3.65 -9.77
CA ALA A 155 -9.35 2.45 -10.03
C ALA A 155 -8.27 2.69 -11.10
N ILE A 156 -8.59 3.41 -12.19
CA ILE A 156 -7.61 3.81 -13.21
C ILE A 156 -6.51 4.68 -12.60
N PHE A 157 -6.85 5.61 -11.73
CA PHE A 157 -5.84 6.42 -11.02
C PHE A 157 -4.96 5.55 -10.11
N ASN A 158 -5.58 4.70 -9.29
CA ASN A 158 -4.90 3.83 -8.32
C ASN A 158 -3.94 2.85 -9.01
N LYS A 159 -4.22 2.45 -10.26
CA LYS A 159 -3.35 1.62 -11.10
C LYS A 159 -1.96 2.21 -11.36
N SER A 160 -1.78 3.52 -11.19
CA SER A 160 -0.44 4.14 -11.26
C SER A 160 0.46 3.77 -10.06
N PHE A 161 -0.14 3.33 -8.96
CA PHE A 161 0.52 2.91 -7.73
C PHE A 161 0.52 1.38 -7.54
N SER A 162 -0.40 0.65 -8.18
CA SER A 162 -0.62 -0.78 -7.95
C SER A 162 -0.44 -1.65 -9.19
N ASP A 163 -0.02 -2.89 -8.97
CA ASP A 163 0.08 -3.93 -9.99
C ASP A 163 -1.28 -4.39 -10.48
N TYR A 164 -2.32 -4.30 -9.65
CA TYR A 164 -3.71 -4.51 -10.05
C TYR A 164 -4.64 -3.53 -9.36
N SER A 165 -5.72 -3.15 -10.04
CA SER A 165 -6.70 -2.22 -9.51
C SER A 165 -8.10 -2.69 -9.89
N PHE A 166 -8.94 -2.94 -8.88
CA PHE A 166 -10.28 -3.46 -9.05
C PHE A 166 -11.33 -2.52 -8.47
N VAL A 167 -12.49 -2.52 -9.11
CA VAL A 167 -13.70 -1.90 -8.59
C VAL A 167 -14.61 -2.99 -8.05
N VAL A 168 -15.02 -2.85 -6.78
CA VAL A 168 -15.99 -3.73 -6.14
C VAL A 168 -17.31 -2.99 -6.00
N LEU A 169 -18.36 -3.53 -6.61
CA LEU A 169 -19.70 -2.95 -6.60
C LEU A 169 -20.69 -3.87 -5.91
N ASP A 170 -21.69 -3.28 -5.26
CA ASP A 170 -22.86 -4.00 -4.80
C ASP A 170 -23.69 -4.50 -6.00
N LYS A 171 -23.76 -5.83 -6.14
CA LYS A 171 -24.48 -6.51 -7.22
C LYS A 171 -25.93 -6.07 -7.34
N GLU A 172 -26.61 -5.77 -6.24
CA GLU A 172 -28.01 -5.35 -6.26
C GLU A 172 -28.18 -3.95 -6.85
N ARG A 173 -27.12 -3.15 -6.83
CA ARG A 173 -27.10 -1.76 -7.26
C ARG A 173 -26.48 -1.55 -8.64
N VAL A 174 -25.71 -2.53 -9.13
CA VAL A 174 -25.34 -2.62 -10.55
C VAL A 174 -26.60 -2.96 -11.34
N THR A 175 -27.33 -1.92 -11.74
CA THR A 175 -28.54 -2.08 -12.55
C THR A 175 -28.14 -2.83 -13.83
N LYS A 176 -28.87 -3.90 -14.16
CA LYS A 176 -28.71 -4.71 -15.40
C LYS A 176 -28.99 -3.93 -16.70
N LYS A 177 -28.59 -2.66 -16.81
CA LYS A 177 -28.40 -2.04 -18.12
C LYS A 177 -27.03 -2.46 -18.63
N ILE A 178 -26.95 -3.72 -19.07
CA ILE A 178 -26.03 -4.09 -20.14
C ILE A 178 -26.44 -3.21 -21.32
N ILE A 179 -25.81 -2.05 -21.46
CA ILE A 179 -25.75 -1.37 -22.74
C ILE A 179 -24.90 -2.29 -23.59
N LEU A 180 -25.58 -3.16 -24.35
CA LEU A 180 -25.03 -3.83 -25.51
C LEU A 180 -24.50 -2.73 -26.43
N LEU A 181 -23.25 -2.31 -26.22
CA LEU A 181 -22.42 -1.77 -27.28
C LEU A 181 -22.09 -2.95 -28.20
N LYS A 182 -23.12 -3.47 -28.90
CA LYS A 182 -22.91 -4.07 -30.21
C LYS A 182 -22.38 -2.93 -31.06
N LYS A 183 -21.06 -2.86 -31.18
CA LYS A 183 -20.42 -2.24 -32.33
C LYS A 183 -21.08 -2.86 -33.56
N ASN A 184 -21.94 -2.09 -34.22
CA ASN A 184 -22.21 -2.31 -35.64
C ASN A 184 -20.89 -1.99 -36.35
N ILE A 185 -20.15 -3.04 -36.71
CA ILE A 185 -19.24 -3.05 -37.85
C ILE A 185 -19.99 -3.81 -38.94
#